data_AF-A0A7R9VC14-F1
#
_entry.id   AF-A0A7R9VC14-F1
#
_cell.length_a   1.000
_cell.length_b   1.000
_cell.length_c   1.000
_cell.angle_alpha   90.00
_cell.angle_beta   90.00
_cell.angle_gamma   90.00
#
_symmetry.space_group_name_H-M   'P 1'
#
loop_
_entity.id
_entity.type
_entity.pdbx_description
1 polymer ?
#
loop_
_entity_poly.entity_id
_entity_poly.type
_entity_poly.pdbx_seq_one_letter_code
_entity_poly.pdbx_strand_id
1 'polypeptide(L)'
;DGVDNDSLRGCAQQRLIDVDLSSMGVGTSTISYLFPLPSVSLDWGLARLMLCIGSASLMNALRLLLLERSVLVVGDAEEDVTSCTCALKGLLQPYEWASTFMPVLPGNMLDFVSSPVPFLAGML
;
A
#
# COMPACT_ATOMS: atom_id res chain seq x y z
N ASP A 1 -11.29 32.32 -34.88
CA ASP A 1 -10.67 32.26 -33.55
C ASP A 1 -11.32 31.16 -32.72
N GLY A 2 -10.72 29.98 -32.74
CA GLY A 2 -11.07 28.88 -31.84
C GLY A 2 -10.35 29.10 -30.52
N VAL A 3 -11.10 29.12 -29.43
CA VAL A 3 -10.56 29.09 -28.07
C VAL A 3 -10.74 27.66 -27.58
N ASP A 4 -9.66 26.91 -27.64
CA ASP A 4 -9.46 25.64 -26.96
C ASP A 4 -9.60 25.86 -25.45
N ASN A 5 -10.60 25.24 -24.83
CA ASN A 5 -10.69 25.16 -23.38
C ASN A 5 -10.32 23.73 -22.94
N ASP A 6 -9.03 23.45 -23.08
CA ASP A 6 -8.32 22.28 -22.60
C ASP A 6 -8.10 22.41 -21.07
N SER A 7 -9.19 22.36 -20.31
CA SER A 7 -9.17 22.42 -18.85
C SER A 7 -10.19 21.46 -18.26
N LEU A 8 -9.73 20.23 -18.05
CA LEU A 8 -9.88 19.40 -16.84
C LEU A 8 -9.33 17.98 -17.15
N ARG A 9 -8.07 17.94 -17.60
CA ARG A 9 -7.29 16.69 -17.69
C ARG A 9 -6.77 16.37 -16.29
N GLY A 10 -7.57 15.61 -15.55
CA GLY A 10 -7.24 15.08 -14.23
C GLY A 10 -8.40 14.33 -13.59
N CYS A 11 -9.39 13.88 -14.38
CA CYS A 11 -10.45 13.02 -13.91
C CYS A 11 -9.82 11.64 -13.65
N ALA A 12 -9.46 11.36 -12.39
CA ALA A 12 -9.14 10.01 -11.96
C ALA A 12 -10.29 9.12 -12.44
N GLN A 13 -10.03 8.29 -13.44
CA GLN A 13 -11.07 7.54 -14.13
C GLN A 13 -11.63 6.51 -13.16
N GLN A 14 -12.68 6.91 -12.44
CA GLN A 14 -13.31 6.07 -11.43
C GLN A 14 -14.00 4.93 -12.15
N ARG A 15 -13.44 3.72 -12.04
CA ARG A 15 -14.11 2.52 -12.55
C ARG A 15 -15.12 2.08 -11.51
N LEU A 16 -16.41 2.30 -11.81
CA LEU A 16 -17.47 1.59 -11.14
C LEU A 16 -17.41 0.14 -11.62
N ILE A 17 -17.43 -0.81 -10.71
CA ILE A 17 -17.65 -2.20 -11.07
C ILE A 17 -18.83 -2.70 -10.24
N ASP A 18 -19.69 -3.45 -10.89
CA ASP A 18 -20.90 -3.99 -10.30
C ASP A 18 -20.69 -5.48 -10.03
N VAL A 19 -20.69 -5.88 -8.76
CA VAL A 19 -20.77 -7.31 -8.42
C VAL A 19 -22.24 -7.69 -8.36
N ASP A 20 -22.68 -8.52 -9.31
CA ASP A 20 -23.98 -9.17 -9.23
C ASP A 20 -23.90 -10.38 -8.29
N LEU A 21 -24.52 -10.23 -7.11
CA LEU A 21 -24.56 -11.27 -6.06
C LEU A 21 -25.69 -12.28 -6.27
N SER A 22 -26.39 -12.23 -7.41
CA SER A 22 -27.47 -13.18 -7.76
C SER A 22 -27.04 -14.64 -7.73
N SER A 23 -25.75 -14.93 -7.98
CA SER A 23 -25.19 -16.29 -7.93
C SER A 23 -25.00 -16.84 -6.50
N MET A 24 -25.05 -15.99 -5.48
CA MET A 24 -24.83 -16.36 -4.07
C MET A 24 -26.13 -16.58 -3.28
N GLY A 25 -27.30 -16.63 -3.94
CA GLY A 25 -28.60 -16.92 -3.31
C GLY A 25 -29.15 -15.77 -2.44
N VAL A 26 -28.49 -14.62 -2.43
CA VAL A 26 -28.96 -13.39 -1.77
C VAL A 26 -29.84 -12.65 -2.76
N GLY A 27 -31.13 -12.50 -2.42
CA GLY A 27 -32.09 -11.79 -3.26
C GLY A 27 -31.62 -10.37 -3.59
N THR A 28 -31.30 -10.15 -4.86
CA THR A 28 -31.21 -8.87 -5.58
C THR A 28 -30.54 -7.73 -4.81
N SER A 29 -29.21 -7.76 -4.68
CA SER A 29 -28.43 -6.56 -4.34
C SER A 29 -27.15 -6.56 -5.16
N THR A 30 -27.12 -5.81 -6.25
CA THR A 30 -25.87 -5.50 -6.98
C THR A 30 -25.07 -4.51 -6.15
N ILE A 31 -23.84 -4.87 -5.75
CA ILE A 31 -22.95 -3.97 -5.01
C ILE A 31 -22.03 -3.28 -6.02
N SER A 32 -22.20 -1.97 -6.19
CA SER A 32 -21.32 -1.13 -6.99
C SER A 32 -20.14 -0.65 -6.15
N TYR A 33 -18.92 -0.84 -6.62
CA TYR A 33 -17.71 -0.37 -5.97
C TYR A 33 -16.97 0.65 -6.83
N LEU A 34 -16.49 1.72 -6.19
CA LEU A 34 -15.71 2.79 -6.82
C LEU A 34 -14.23 2.42 -6.71
N PHE A 35 -13.55 2.25 -7.86
CA PHE A 35 -12.09 2.24 -7.91
C PHE A 35 -11.56 3.63 -8.27
N PRO A 36 -10.49 4.12 -7.62
CA PRO A 36 -9.76 3.50 -6.52
C PRO A 36 -10.60 3.50 -5.24
N LEU A 37 -10.51 2.42 -4.45
CA LEU A 37 -11.14 2.39 -3.14
C LEU A 37 -10.68 3.63 -2.33
N PRO A 38 -11.56 4.20 -1.49
CA PRO A 38 -11.16 5.27 -0.59
C PRO A 38 -9.94 4.84 0.24
N SER A 39 -9.08 5.79 0.58
CA SER A 39 -7.80 5.58 1.30
C SER A 39 -7.95 4.99 2.72
N VAL A 40 -9.13 4.49 3.08
CA VAL A 40 -9.41 3.81 4.36
C VAL A 40 -8.41 2.67 4.63
N SER A 41 -7.97 2.00 3.56
CA SER A 41 -6.94 0.95 3.61
C SER A 41 -5.57 1.45 4.08
N LEU A 42 -5.29 2.74 3.95
CA LEU A 42 -4.05 3.35 4.42
C LEU A 42 -4.19 3.85 5.86
N ASP A 43 -5.34 4.42 6.21
CA ASP A 43 -5.60 4.97 7.54
C ASP A 43 -5.55 3.88 8.62
N TRP A 44 -6.16 2.71 8.36
CA TRP A 44 -6.10 1.59 9.31
C TRP A 44 -4.68 1.04 9.44
N GLY A 45 -3.94 0.96 8.33
CA GLY A 45 -2.58 0.44 8.32
C GLY A 45 -1.61 1.36 9.05
N LEU A 46 -1.81 2.67 8.95
CA LEU A 46 -1.04 3.66 9.71
C LEU A 46 -1.31 3.53 11.21
N ALA A 47 -2.57 3.37 11.62
CA ALA A 47 -2.92 3.15 13.02
C ALA A 47 -2.28 1.86 13.55
N ARG A 48 -2.35 0.76 12.79
CA ARG A 48 -1.70 -0.53 13.13
C ARG A 48 -0.18 -0.36 13.26
N LEU A 49 0.44 0.29 12.29
CA LEU A 49 1.87 0.56 12.29
C LEU A 49 2.33 1.37 13.51
N MET A 50 1.59 2.41 13.88
CA MET A 50 1.90 3.23 15.05
C MET A 50 1.79 2.43 16.36
N LEU A 51 0.83 1.51 16.43
CA LEU A 51 0.65 0.61 17.58
C LEU A 51 1.76 -0.44 17.68
N CYS A 52 2.23 -0.98 16.54
CA CYS A 52 3.24 -2.04 16.51
C CYS A 52 4.69 -1.54 16.69
N ILE A 53 5.06 -0.45 15.99
CA ILE A 53 6.47 -0.03 15.81
C ILE A 53 6.83 1.16 16.73
N GLY A 54 5.84 1.96 17.13
CA GLY A 54 6.05 3.19 17.90
C GLY A 54 6.63 4.34 17.07
N SER A 55 6.52 5.57 17.58
CA SER A 55 6.85 6.79 16.83
C SER A 55 8.34 6.95 16.50
N ALA A 56 9.24 6.58 17.41
CA ALA A 56 10.69 6.73 17.20
C ALA A 56 11.22 5.80 16.08
N SER A 57 10.78 4.54 16.10
CA SER A 57 11.16 3.56 15.09
C SER A 57 10.51 3.86 13.74
N LEU A 58 9.28 4.39 13.73
CA LEU A 58 8.64 4.88 12.50
C LEU A 58 9.45 6.00 11.85
N MET A 59 9.91 6.99 12.61
CA MET A 59 10.73 8.08 12.07
C MET A 59 12.05 7.55 11.48
N ASN A 60 12.66 6.53 12.10
CA ASN A 60 13.83 5.86 11.54
C ASN A 60 13.51 5.08 10.26
N ALA A 61 12.40 4.35 10.22
CA ALA A 61 11.96 3.64 9.02
C ALA A 61 11.70 4.61 7.86
N LEU A 62 11.00 5.72 8.12
CA LEU A 62 10.78 6.80 7.16
C LEU A 62 12.09 7.41 6.67
N ARG A 63 13.04 7.65 7.58
CA ARG A 63 14.36 8.15 7.20
C ARG A 63 15.09 7.18 6.27
N LEU A 64 15.03 5.88 6.55
CA LEU A 64 15.64 4.86 5.69
C LEU A 64 14.94 4.81 4.32
N LEU A 65 13.61 4.88 4.29
CA LEU A 65 12.82 4.91 3.05
C LEU A 65 13.16 6.14 2.20
N LEU A 66 13.26 7.33 2.79
CA LEU A 66 13.64 8.54 2.05
C LEU A 66 15.09 8.53 1.55
N LEU A 67 15.96 7.74 2.17
CA LEU A 67 17.34 7.52 1.74
C LEU A 67 17.47 6.35 0.74
N GLU A 68 16.35 5.79 0.28
CA GLU A 68 16.31 4.58 -0.55
C GLU A 68 17.14 3.44 0.06
N ARG A 69 17.11 3.27 1.38
CA ARG A 69 17.74 2.13 2.06
C ARG A 69 16.78 0.97 2.22
N SER A 70 17.33 -0.24 2.26
CA SER A 70 16.58 -1.46 2.51
C SER A 70 15.92 -1.45 3.90
N VAL A 71 14.61 -1.67 3.94
CA VAL A 71 13.80 -1.78 5.17
C VAL A 71 13.08 -3.12 5.15
N LEU A 72 13.30 -3.92 6.20
CA LEU A 72 12.64 -5.19 6.44
C LEU A 72 11.73 -5.05 7.68
N VAL A 73 10.44 -5.25 7.49
CA VAL A 73 9.45 -5.31 8.58
C VAL A 73 9.30 -6.76 9.01
N VAL A 74 9.45 -7.06 10.29
CA VAL A 74 9.31 -8.42 10.84
C VAL A 74 8.22 -8.42 11.88
N GLY A 75 7.35 -9.42 11.86
CA GLY A 75 6.27 -9.56 12.86
C GLY A 75 5.63 -10.93 12.82
N ASP A 76 4.88 -11.27 13.87
CA ASP A 76 4.33 -12.63 14.06
C ASP A 76 3.12 -12.95 13.16
N ALA A 77 2.46 -11.91 12.61
CA ALA A 77 1.24 -12.06 11.83
C ALA A 77 1.38 -11.42 10.44
N GLU A 78 1.00 -12.16 9.39
CA GLU A 78 1.11 -11.71 7.99
C GLU A 78 0.27 -10.46 7.71
N GLU A 79 -0.90 -10.37 8.33
CA GLU A 79 -1.79 -9.22 8.23
C GLU A 79 -1.13 -7.94 8.74
N ASP A 80 -0.40 -8.04 9.86
CA ASP A 80 0.26 -6.91 10.50
C ASP A 80 1.44 -6.45 9.68
N VAL A 81 2.27 -7.40 9.25
CA VAL A 81 3.45 -7.14 8.43
C VAL A 81 3.04 -6.50 7.10
N THR A 82 2.03 -7.06 6.43
CA THR A 82 1.51 -6.52 5.16
C THR A 82 0.96 -5.11 5.34
N SER A 83 0.12 -4.92 6.35
CA SER A 83 -0.54 -3.65 6.63
C SER A 83 0.47 -2.55 6.96
N CYS A 84 1.44 -2.84 7.83
CA CYS A 84 2.50 -1.92 8.20
C CYS A 84 3.39 -1.57 7.01
N THR A 85 3.76 -2.57 6.20
CA THR A 85 4.61 -2.38 5.01
C THR A 85 3.92 -1.54 3.94
N CYS A 86 2.62 -1.76 3.71
CA CYS A 86 1.80 -0.90 2.85
C CYS A 86 1.63 0.51 3.42
N ALA A 87 1.45 0.66 4.74
CA ALA A 87 1.34 1.95 5.39
C ALA A 87 2.62 2.78 5.29
N LEU A 88 3.80 2.15 5.49
CA LEU A 88 5.10 2.78 5.25
C LEU A 88 5.22 3.32 3.82
N LYS A 89 4.78 2.53 2.83
CA LYS A 89 4.77 2.96 1.44
C LYS A 89 3.83 4.15 1.22
N GLY A 90 2.65 4.16 1.83
CA GLY A 90 1.72 5.28 1.68
C GLY A 90 2.17 6.56 2.39
N LEU A 91 2.93 6.44 3.50
CA LEU A 91 3.53 7.58 4.19
C LEU A 91 4.60 8.31 3.37
N LEU A 92 5.13 7.68 2.31
CA LEU A 92 6.08 8.34 1.40
C LEU A 92 5.41 9.39 0.51
N GLN A 93 4.08 9.39 0.34
CA GLN A 93 3.39 10.38 -0.49
C GLN A 93 3.81 11.82 -0.12
N PRO A 94 4.14 12.67 -1.12
CA PRO A 94 3.96 12.48 -2.56
C PRO A 94 5.08 11.70 -3.28
N TYR A 95 6.11 11.24 -2.57
CA TYR A 95 7.17 10.42 -3.12
C TYR A 95 6.68 8.98 -3.37
N GLU A 96 7.09 8.40 -4.49
CA GLU A 96 6.85 6.99 -4.79
C GLU A 96 8.10 6.17 -4.47
N TRP A 97 7.91 5.01 -3.85
CA TRP A 97 8.98 4.05 -3.66
C TRP A 97 9.43 3.48 -5.01
N ALA A 98 10.65 3.81 -5.44
CA ALA A 98 11.18 3.42 -6.74
C ALA A 98 11.76 2.00 -6.79
N SER A 99 12.01 1.39 -5.62
CA SER A 99 12.68 0.10 -5.55
C SER A 99 11.72 -1.08 -5.33
N THR A 100 12.26 -2.28 -5.13
CA THR A 100 11.47 -3.49 -4.89
C THR A 100 10.60 -3.35 -3.64
N PHE A 101 9.31 -3.67 -3.79
CA PHE A 101 8.34 -3.71 -2.72
C PHE A 101 7.70 -5.10 -2.64
N MET A 102 7.80 -5.76 -1.49
CA MET A 102 7.25 -7.10 -1.29
C MET A 102 6.64 -7.23 0.12
N PRO A 103 5.32 -7.05 0.28
CA PRO A 103 4.70 -6.95 1.60
C PRO A 103 4.86 -8.20 2.49
N VAL A 104 5.01 -9.39 1.89
CA VAL A 104 5.37 -10.63 2.59
C VAL A 104 6.37 -11.39 1.73
N LEU A 105 7.53 -11.67 2.31
CA LEU A 105 8.61 -12.47 1.73
C LEU A 105 8.51 -13.89 2.30
N PRO A 106 8.43 -14.94 1.47
CA PRO A 106 8.47 -16.31 1.95
C PRO A 106 9.84 -16.59 2.58
N GLY A 107 9.88 -17.28 3.73
CA GLY A 107 11.10 -17.44 4.55
C GLY A 107 12.27 -18.14 3.87
N ASN A 108 12.05 -18.79 2.72
CA ASN A 108 13.10 -19.37 1.89
C ASN A 108 13.83 -18.36 0.98
N MET A 109 13.45 -17.08 1.01
CA MET A 109 13.95 -16.06 0.10
C MET A 109 14.86 -15.03 0.79
N LEU A 110 15.45 -15.36 1.95
CA LEU A 110 16.38 -14.49 2.68
C LEU A 110 17.59 -14.04 1.86
N ASP A 111 17.94 -14.76 0.79
CA ASP A 111 18.97 -14.34 -0.16
C ASP A 111 18.67 -12.96 -0.77
N PHE A 112 17.40 -12.54 -0.85
CA PHE A 112 17.05 -11.18 -1.27
C PHE A 112 17.61 -10.09 -0.35
N VAL A 113 17.76 -10.37 0.94
CA VAL A 113 18.33 -9.41 1.92
C VAL A 113 19.81 -9.15 1.65
N SER A 114 20.49 -10.10 1.01
CA SER A 114 21.91 -9.96 0.62
C SER A 114 22.12 -9.18 -0.67
N SER A 115 21.05 -8.83 -1.38
CA SER A 115 21.11 -8.05 -2.62
C SER A 115 21.57 -6.62 -2.34
N PRO A 116 22.43 -6.03 -3.20
CA PRO A 116 22.82 -4.62 -3.08
C PRO A 116 21.69 -3.65 -3.47
N VAL A 117 20.56 -4.16 -3.98
CA VAL A 117 19.41 -3.35 -4.38
C VAL A 117 18.54 -3.05 -3.16
N PRO A 118 18.16 -1.79 -2.89
CA PRO A 118 17.31 -1.47 -1.76
C PRO A 118 15.93 -2.11 -1.92
N PHE A 119 15.31 -2.53 -0.82
CA PHE A 119 13.99 -3.16 -0.87
C PHE A 119 13.16 -2.73 0.33
N LEU A 120 11.85 -2.71 0.17
CA LEU A 120 10.89 -2.62 1.26
C LEU A 120 10.14 -3.95 1.29
N ALA A 121 10.41 -4.76 2.32
CA ALA A 121 9.80 -6.08 2.43
C ALA A 121 9.30 -6.40 3.83
N GLY A 122 8.38 -7.35 3.93
CA GLY A 122 7.89 -7.90 5.18
C GLY A 122 8.27 -9.37 5.36
N MET A 123 8.51 -9.84 6.58
CA MET A 123 8.84 -11.22 6.92
C MET A 123 8.15 -11.66 8.22
N LEU A 124 7.94 -12.97 8.35
CA LEU A 124 7.42 -13.64 9.55
C LEU A 124 8.55 -14.31 10.31
#